data_AF-A0A850SQ17-F1
#
_entry.id   AF-A0A850SQ17-F1
#
_cell.length_a   1.000
_cell.length_b   1.000
_cell.length_c   1.000
_cell.angle_alpha   90.00
_cell.angle_beta   90.00
_cell.angle_gamma   90.00
#
_symmetry.space_group_name_H-M   'P 1'
#
loop_
_entity.id
_entity.type
_entity.pdbx_description
1 polymer ?
#
loop_
_entity_poly.entity_id
_entity_poly.type
_entity_poly.pdbx_seq_one_letter_code
_entity_poly.pdbx_strand_id
1 'polypeptide(L)'
;MMVLVRAGAALLVLASLSGCAGFTKAVGGGKNPPDEFAITTKAPLVVPPDYALRPPKPGESRPDEISASARARQVLMGDASGAAPPPGEQQILKKANALTADPNIRAILDAENGDRAEKDRSLANQLLFWKFVGGKVDDSAAPLRVENPEEWMAQREAAIKAVIGENAQVVIKRDDETLKLPGIF
;
A
#
# COMPACT_ATOMS: atom_id res chain seq x y z
N MET A 1 -52.77 13.08 -20.70
CA MET A 1 -51.41 13.61 -20.43
C MET A 1 -51.07 13.65 -18.93
N MET A 2 -51.88 14.30 -18.09
CA MET A 2 -51.54 14.58 -16.67
C MET A 2 -51.38 13.34 -15.76
N VAL A 3 -52.09 12.24 -16.05
CA VAL A 3 -52.03 10.99 -15.26
C VAL A 3 -50.74 10.20 -15.51
N LEU A 4 -50.23 10.20 -16.76
CA LEU A 4 -48.97 9.55 -17.14
C LEU A 4 -47.75 10.27 -16.53
N VAL A 5 -47.79 11.60 -16.45
CA VAL A 5 -46.71 12.40 -15.83
C VAL A 5 -46.66 12.15 -14.31
N ARG A 6 -47.82 12.03 -13.65
CA ARG A 6 -47.90 11.72 -12.21
C ARG A 6 -47.44 10.29 -11.89
N ALA A 7 -47.76 9.32 -12.74
CA ALA A 7 -47.28 7.95 -12.60
C ALA A 7 -45.76 7.83 -12.81
N GLY A 8 -45.21 8.55 -13.80
CA GLY A 8 -43.77 8.59 -14.05
C GLY A 8 -42.96 9.23 -12.90
N ALA A 9 -43.48 10.32 -12.33
CA ALA A 9 -42.85 10.98 -11.18
C ALA A 9 -42.83 10.09 -9.92
N ALA A 10 -43.90 9.34 -9.66
CA ALA A 10 -43.94 8.38 -8.55
C ALA A 10 -42.89 7.27 -8.72
N LEU A 11 -42.74 6.73 -9.93
CA LEU A 11 -41.76 5.68 -10.24
C LEU A 11 -40.31 6.15 -10.05
N LEU A 12 -40.01 7.41 -10.40
CA LEU A 12 -38.68 8.03 -10.19
C LEU A 12 -38.34 8.22 -8.70
N VAL A 13 -39.32 8.58 -7.88
CA VAL A 13 -39.12 8.71 -6.42
C VAL A 13 -38.90 7.35 -5.77
N LEU A 14 -39.64 6.32 -6.16
CA LEU A 14 -39.40 4.97 -5.65
C LEU A 14 -38.03 4.40 -6.07
N ALA A 15 -37.57 4.70 -7.29
CA ALA A 15 -36.25 4.26 -7.75
C ALA A 15 -35.10 4.92 -6.96
N SER A 16 -35.23 6.20 -6.60
CA SER A 16 -34.19 6.95 -5.88
C SER A 16 -34.03 6.54 -4.41
N LEU A 17 -35.07 5.99 -3.76
CA LEU A 17 -34.96 5.49 -2.38
C LEU A 17 -34.25 4.13 -2.26
N SER A 18 -34.11 3.36 -3.36
CA SER A 18 -33.46 2.04 -3.36
C SER A 18 -31.95 2.08 -3.14
N GLY A 19 -31.30 3.24 -3.29
CA GLY A 19 -29.85 3.40 -3.09
C GLY A 19 -29.40 3.55 -1.63
N CYS A 20 -30.31 3.90 -0.72
CA CYS A 20 -29.93 4.23 0.68
C CYS A 20 -29.68 2.99 1.55
N ALA A 21 -30.13 1.80 1.12
CA ALA A 21 -29.96 0.56 1.87
C ALA A 21 -28.50 0.05 1.92
N GLY A 22 -27.66 0.41 0.94
CA GLY A 22 -26.25 0.00 0.88
C GLY A 22 -25.28 0.91 1.63
N PHE A 23 -25.69 2.15 1.92
CA PHE A 23 -24.82 3.17 2.52
C PHE A 23 -24.37 2.80 3.94
N THR A 24 -25.24 2.17 4.74
CA THR A 24 -24.93 1.71 6.10
C THR A 24 -23.85 0.62 6.12
N LYS A 25 -23.75 -0.20 5.07
CA LYS A 25 -22.72 -1.23 4.93
C LYS A 25 -21.40 -0.65 4.45
N ALA A 26 -21.45 0.32 3.53
CA ALA A 26 -20.27 1.05 3.04
C ALA A 26 -19.62 1.92 4.12
N VAL A 27 -20.41 2.47 5.06
CA VAL A 27 -19.91 3.26 6.19
C VAL A 27 -19.47 2.39 7.39
N GLY A 28 -19.42 1.06 7.22
CA GLY A 28 -18.96 0.14 8.26
C GLY A 28 -19.96 -0.11 9.40
N GLY A 29 -21.23 0.30 9.25
CA GLY A 29 -22.31 0.14 10.23
C GLY A 29 -22.89 -1.28 10.34
N GLY A 30 -22.13 -2.31 9.97
CA GLY A 30 -22.52 -3.71 10.02
C GLY A 30 -21.60 -4.56 10.89
N LYS A 31 -22.07 -5.74 11.28
CA LYS A 31 -21.22 -6.76 11.93
C LYS A 31 -20.27 -7.33 10.89
N ASN A 32 -19.00 -6.92 10.94
CA ASN A 32 -17.88 -7.61 10.28
C ASN A 32 -17.25 -8.56 11.32
N PRO A 33 -17.68 -9.83 11.40
CA PRO A 33 -17.01 -10.78 12.26
C PRO A 33 -15.54 -10.92 11.81
N PRO A 34 -14.60 -11.01 12.75
CA PRO A 34 -13.22 -11.37 12.43
C PRO A 34 -13.19 -12.72 11.73
N ASP A 35 -12.34 -12.85 10.71
CA ASP A 35 -12.20 -14.07 9.89
C ASP A 35 -11.92 -15.30 10.76
N GLU A 36 -12.91 -16.18 10.91
CA GLU A 36 -12.82 -17.41 11.68
C GLU A 36 -11.84 -18.45 11.12
N PHE A 37 -11.33 -18.26 9.89
CA PHE A 37 -10.30 -19.10 9.28
C PHE A 37 -8.89 -18.50 9.36
N ALA A 38 -8.73 -17.32 9.96
CA ALA A 38 -7.43 -16.72 10.22
C ALA A 38 -6.71 -17.45 11.38
N ILE A 39 -6.15 -18.63 11.08
CA ILE A 39 -5.39 -19.43 12.04
C ILE A 39 -4.07 -18.71 12.34
N THR A 40 -4.02 -18.04 13.50
CA THR A 40 -2.76 -17.49 14.03
C THR A 40 -2.00 -18.61 14.73
N THR A 41 -0.83 -18.98 14.22
CA THR A 41 0.01 -20.00 14.84
C THR A 41 0.72 -19.40 16.07
N LYS A 42 0.32 -19.86 17.26
CA LYS A 42 1.06 -19.57 18.49
C LYS A 42 2.37 -20.34 18.52
N ALA A 43 3.40 -19.75 19.12
CA ALA A 43 4.65 -20.46 19.35
C ALA A 43 4.40 -21.72 20.20
N PRO A 44 5.07 -22.84 19.90
CA PRO A 44 4.92 -24.06 20.70
C PRO A 44 5.35 -23.79 22.15
N LEU A 45 4.47 -24.13 23.09
CA LEU A 45 4.74 -24.03 24.52
C LEU A 45 5.68 -25.19 24.92
N VAL A 46 6.98 -24.95 24.84
CA VAL A 46 7.98 -25.86 25.44
C VAL A 46 8.12 -25.46 26.89
N VAL A 47 7.84 -26.39 27.81
CA VAL A 47 8.12 -26.21 29.24
C VAL A 47 9.63 -26.22 29.40
N PRO A 48 10.27 -25.10 29.80
CA PRO A 48 11.70 -25.09 30.06
C PRO A 48 12.02 -26.05 31.22
N PRO A 49 13.19 -26.71 31.22
CA PRO A 49 13.60 -27.63 32.28
C PRO A 49 13.71 -26.95 33.66
N ASP A 50 13.82 -25.62 33.69
CA ASP A 50 13.83 -24.84 34.91
C ASP A 50 12.42 -24.26 35.23
N TYR A 51 11.74 -24.89 36.17
CA TYR A 51 10.47 -24.44 36.76
C TYR A 51 10.61 -23.21 37.68
N ALA A 52 11.74 -22.49 37.63
CA ALA A 52 12.09 -21.40 38.53
C ALA A 52 11.67 -20.01 38.03
N LEU A 53 10.64 -19.93 37.18
CA LEU A 53 10.12 -18.64 36.73
C LEU A 53 9.24 -18.04 37.82
N ARG A 54 9.80 -17.10 38.59
CA ARG A 54 8.98 -16.15 39.37
C ARG A 54 8.02 -15.47 38.39
N PRO A 55 6.72 -15.35 38.73
CA PRO A 55 5.80 -14.56 37.93
C PRO A 55 6.40 -13.16 37.70
N PRO A 56 6.41 -12.65 36.46
CA PRO A 56 6.89 -11.30 36.20
C PRO A 56 6.08 -10.34 37.07
N LYS A 57 6.76 -9.33 37.64
CA LYS A 57 6.07 -8.38 38.51
C LYS A 57 4.98 -7.67 37.70
N PRO A 58 3.81 -7.36 38.29
CA PRO A 58 2.80 -6.57 37.62
C PRO A 58 3.42 -5.27 37.08
N GLY A 59 3.39 -5.08 35.75
CA GLY A 59 3.95 -3.91 35.08
C GLY A 59 5.29 -4.12 34.35
N GLU A 60 5.92 -5.29 34.45
CA GLU A 60 7.13 -5.61 33.68
C GLU A 60 6.78 -5.97 32.22
N SER A 61 7.60 -5.52 31.25
CA SER A 61 7.34 -5.81 29.83
C SER A 61 7.33 -7.32 29.63
N ARG A 62 6.22 -7.84 29.12
CA ARG A 62 6.22 -9.23 28.63
C ARG A 62 7.21 -9.31 27.47
N PRO A 63 7.92 -10.43 27.28
CA PRO A 63 8.56 -10.71 26.01
C PRO A 63 7.46 -10.62 24.94
N ASP A 64 7.50 -9.58 24.12
CA ASP A 64 6.47 -9.35 23.11
C ASP A 64 6.46 -10.54 22.15
N GLU A 65 5.28 -11.14 21.96
CA GLU A 65 5.11 -12.17 20.94
C GLU A 65 5.37 -11.50 19.58
N ILE A 66 6.53 -11.79 18.98
CA ILE A 66 6.87 -11.33 17.63
C ILE A 66 5.69 -11.65 16.72
N SER A 67 5.14 -10.62 16.07
CA SER A 67 4.00 -10.79 15.17
C SER A 67 4.31 -11.82 14.09
N ALA A 68 3.28 -12.54 13.61
CA ALA A 68 3.48 -13.56 12.58
C ALA A 68 4.17 -13.01 11.32
N SER A 69 3.87 -11.76 10.96
CA SER A 69 4.52 -11.06 9.85
C SER A 69 5.99 -10.74 10.12
N ALA A 70 6.34 -10.29 11.33
CA ALA A 70 7.72 -10.04 11.70
C ALA A 70 8.55 -11.33 11.74
N ARG A 71 7.99 -12.43 12.26
CA ARG A 71 8.62 -13.76 12.24
C ARG A 71 8.81 -14.29 10.82
N ALA A 72 7.79 -14.20 9.97
CA ALA A 72 7.90 -14.61 8.57
C ALA A 72 8.99 -13.82 7.84
N ARG A 73 9.07 -12.51 8.10
CA ARG A 73 10.12 -11.65 7.54
C ARG A 73 11.51 -12.09 8.00
N GLN A 74 11.69 -12.40 9.28
CA GLN A 74 12.97 -12.90 9.81
C GLN A 74 13.37 -14.25 9.20
N VAL A 75 12.41 -15.15 8.95
CA VAL A 75 12.68 -16.44 8.30
C VAL A 75 13.07 -16.25 6.83
N LEU A 76 12.39 -15.35 6.12
CA LEU A 76 12.62 -15.13 4.68
C LEU A 76 13.87 -14.29 4.40
N MET A 77 14.10 -13.25 5.19
CA MET A 77 15.18 -12.28 4.98
C MET A 77 16.40 -12.54 5.86
N GLY A 78 16.31 -13.48 6.80
CA GLY A 78 17.30 -13.65 7.85
C GLY A 78 17.21 -12.56 8.92
N ASP A 79 18.07 -12.68 9.92
CA ASP A 79 18.22 -11.65 10.95
C ASP A 79 19.03 -10.48 10.37
N ALA A 80 18.40 -9.32 10.22
CA ALA A 80 19.06 -8.10 9.74
C ALA A 80 20.12 -7.57 10.72
N SER A 81 20.13 -8.05 11.97
CA SER A 81 21.19 -7.77 12.95
C SER A 81 22.39 -8.73 12.85
N GLY A 82 22.41 -9.59 11.82
CA GLY A 82 23.48 -10.55 11.55
C GLY A 82 24.86 -9.91 11.49
N ALA A 83 25.84 -10.65 12.02
CA ALA A 83 27.23 -10.27 12.22
C ALA A 83 27.83 -9.41 11.11
N ALA A 84 28.69 -8.45 11.51
CA ALA A 84 29.36 -7.54 10.59
C ALA A 84 30.02 -8.31 9.42
N PRO A 85 29.84 -7.86 8.15
CA PRO A 85 30.36 -8.56 6.99
C PRO A 85 31.88 -8.80 7.10
N PRO A 86 32.39 -9.96 6.67
CA PRO A 86 33.83 -10.25 6.66
C PRO A 86 34.59 -9.22 5.80
N PRO A 87 35.89 -8.99 6.06
CA PRO A 87 36.65 -7.93 5.43
C PRO A 87 36.67 -8.00 3.90
N GLY A 88 36.62 -9.19 3.30
CA GLY A 88 36.52 -9.36 1.84
C GLY A 88 35.19 -8.87 1.26
N GLU A 89 34.08 -9.11 1.97
CA GLU A 89 32.75 -8.65 1.56
C GLU A 89 32.62 -7.14 1.71
N GLN A 90 33.20 -6.56 2.77
CA GLN A 90 33.25 -5.10 2.92
C GLN A 90 33.94 -4.40 1.74
N GLN A 91 34.95 -5.00 1.12
CA GLN A 91 35.60 -4.42 -0.05
C GLN A 91 34.70 -4.48 -1.29
N ILE A 92 33.91 -5.55 -1.44
CA ILE A 92 32.92 -5.67 -2.52
C ILE A 92 31.81 -4.64 -2.31
N LEU A 93 31.30 -4.51 -1.09
CA LEU A 93 30.27 -3.51 -0.74
C LEU A 93 30.76 -2.07 -0.95
N LYS A 94 32.03 -1.78 -0.63
CA LYS A 94 32.66 -0.48 -0.94
C LYS A 94 32.72 -0.24 -2.44
N LYS A 95 33.16 -1.23 -3.22
CA LYS A 95 33.21 -1.11 -4.70
C LYS A 95 31.82 -0.97 -5.32
N ALA A 96 30.81 -1.63 -4.75
CA ALA A 96 29.42 -1.55 -5.19
C ALA A 96 28.69 -0.30 -4.67
N ASN A 97 29.36 0.55 -3.88
CA ASN A 97 28.77 1.70 -3.19
C ASN A 97 27.51 1.36 -2.37
N ALA A 98 27.46 0.13 -1.84
CA ALA A 98 26.31 -0.41 -1.13
C ALA A 98 26.26 0.02 0.35
N LEU A 99 27.36 0.56 0.89
CA LEU A 99 27.44 1.00 2.29
C LEU A 99 26.66 2.28 2.58
N THR A 100 26.31 3.06 1.55
CA THR A 100 25.56 4.32 1.67
C THR A 100 24.13 4.19 1.19
N ALA A 101 23.62 2.97 0.99
CA ALA A 101 22.26 2.76 0.51
C ALA A 101 21.25 3.19 1.59
N ASP A 102 20.27 4.00 1.20
CA ASP A 102 19.18 4.42 2.09
C ASP A 102 18.28 3.21 2.40
N PRO A 103 18.09 2.85 3.69
CA PRO A 103 17.19 1.75 4.08
C PRO A 103 15.74 1.93 3.60
N ASN A 104 15.32 3.18 3.40
CA ASN A 104 13.98 3.56 2.96
C ASN A 104 13.87 3.75 1.44
N ILE A 105 14.89 3.40 0.65
CA ILE A 105 14.89 3.61 -0.80
C ILE A 105 13.67 3.01 -1.49
N ARG A 106 13.12 1.91 -0.98
CA ARG A 106 11.88 1.31 -1.52
C ARG A 106 10.67 2.21 -1.32
N ALA A 107 10.52 2.80 -0.13
CA ALA A 107 9.41 3.72 0.14
C ALA A 107 9.54 5.02 -0.67
N ILE A 108 10.77 5.51 -0.83
CA ILE A 108 11.05 6.67 -1.69
C ILE A 108 10.71 6.33 -3.14
N LEU A 109 11.18 5.19 -3.64
CA LEU A 109 10.91 4.74 -5.00
C LEU A 109 9.42 4.49 -5.23
N ASP A 110 8.70 3.92 -4.27
CA ASP A 110 7.25 3.71 -4.35
C ASP A 110 6.49 5.03 -4.32
N ALA A 111 6.96 6.03 -3.57
CA ALA A 111 6.40 7.38 -3.59
C ALA A 111 6.67 8.11 -4.92
N GLU A 112 7.87 7.96 -5.48
CA GLU A 112 8.27 8.51 -6.77
C GLU A 112 7.58 7.78 -7.95
N ASN A 113 7.37 6.48 -7.84
CA ASN A 113 6.75 5.64 -8.87
C ASN A 113 5.24 5.47 -8.68
N GLY A 114 4.68 5.86 -7.54
CA GLY A 114 3.24 5.78 -7.27
C GLY A 114 2.40 6.54 -8.29
N ASP A 115 2.97 7.56 -8.93
CA ASP A 115 2.36 8.30 -10.04
C ASP A 115 2.84 7.84 -11.43
N ARG A 116 3.92 7.04 -11.51
CA ARG A 116 4.31 6.27 -12.70
C ARG A 116 3.57 4.93 -12.74
N ALA A 117 2.26 4.97 -12.57
CA ALA A 117 1.41 3.81 -12.82
C ALA A 117 1.11 3.67 -14.32
N GLU A 118 2.13 3.72 -15.19
CA GLU A 118 2.07 2.82 -16.33
C GLU A 118 2.38 1.45 -15.74
N LYS A 119 1.32 0.78 -15.25
CA LYS A 119 1.44 -0.58 -14.75
C LYS A 119 2.09 -1.37 -15.88
N ASP A 120 3.31 -1.85 -15.65
CA ASP A 120 3.89 -2.90 -16.49
C ASP A 120 2.77 -3.91 -16.71
N ARG A 121 2.44 -4.14 -17.99
CA ARG A 121 1.29 -4.97 -18.39
C ARG A 121 1.35 -6.22 -17.53
N SER A 122 0.43 -6.34 -16.56
CA SER A 122 0.44 -7.46 -15.61
C SER A 122 0.66 -8.75 -16.38
N LEU A 123 1.49 -9.65 -15.89
CA LEU A 123 1.71 -10.96 -16.52
C LEU A 123 0.36 -11.62 -16.88
N ALA A 124 -0.66 -11.42 -16.05
CA ALA A 124 -2.03 -11.85 -16.31
C ALA A 124 -2.63 -11.22 -17.57
N ASN A 125 -2.41 -9.91 -17.79
CA ASN A 125 -2.83 -9.18 -18.98
C ASN A 125 -2.11 -9.69 -20.25
N GLN A 126 -0.82 -10.01 -20.13
CA GLN A 126 -0.01 -10.53 -21.22
C GLN A 126 -0.40 -11.97 -21.60
N LEU A 127 -0.83 -12.78 -20.62
CA LEU A 127 -1.42 -14.11 -20.84
C LEU A 127 -2.83 -14.05 -21.42
N LEU A 128 -3.68 -13.13 -20.95
CA LEU A 128 -5.06 -12.97 -21.44
C LEU A 128 -5.08 -12.48 -22.90
N PHE A 129 -4.22 -11.52 -23.23
CA PHE A 129 -4.15 -10.85 -24.54
C PHE A 129 -2.94 -11.31 -25.37
N TRP A 130 -2.51 -12.57 -25.23
CA TRP A 130 -1.34 -13.13 -25.92
C TRP A 130 -1.40 -13.16 -27.47
N LYS A 131 -2.50 -12.74 -28.10
CA LYS A 131 -2.64 -12.66 -29.56
C LYS A 131 -2.16 -11.32 -30.09
N PHE A 132 -1.15 -11.38 -30.95
CA PHE A 132 -0.61 -10.22 -31.66
C PHE A 132 -1.24 -10.15 -33.06
N VAL A 133 -1.76 -8.98 -33.44
CA VAL A 133 -2.20 -8.67 -34.81
C VAL A 133 -1.35 -7.50 -35.31
N GLY A 134 -0.53 -7.72 -36.34
CA GLY A 134 0.35 -6.68 -36.90
C GLY A 134 1.47 -6.20 -35.96
N GLY A 135 1.98 -7.07 -35.08
CA GLY A 135 3.05 -6.72 -34.12
C GLY A 135 2.57 -5.89 -32.92
N LYS A 136 1.27 -5.63 -32.81
CA LYS A 136 0.64 -4.99 -31.66
C LYS A 136 -0.28 -5.99 -30.96
N VAL A 137 -0.35 -5.89 -29.64
CA VAL A 137 -1.26 -6.70 -28.83
C VAL A 137 -2.69 -6.23 -29.09
N ASP A 138 -3.58 -7.16 -29.41
CA ASP A 138 -5.00 -6.86 -29.55
C ASP A 138 -5.64 -6.70 -28.16
N ASP A 139 -5.54 -5.49 -27.61
CA ASP A 139 -6.09 -5.14 -26.30
C ASP A 139 -7.59 -4.75 -26.38
N SER A 140 -8.29 -5.10 -27.46
CA SER A 140 -9.68 -4.67 -27.71
C SER A 140 -10.69 -5.06 -26.63
N ALA A 141 -10.44 -6.17 -25.94
CA ALA A 141 -11.27 -6.68 -24.86
C ALA A 141 -10.73 -6.38 -23.45
N ALA A 142 -9.72 -5.50 -23.30
CA ALA A 142 -9.18 -5.12 -22.00
C ALA A 142 -10.21 -4.31 -21.17
N PRO A 143 -10.48 -4.66 -19.90
CA PRO A 143 -11.46 -3.93 -19.07
C PRO A 143 -11.05 -2.50 -18.68
N LEU A 144 -9.75 -2.18 -18.76
CA LEU A 144 -9.18 -0.89 -18.40
C LEU A 144 -8.42 -0.32 -19.59
N ARG A 145 -9.15 0.17 -20.60
CA ARG A 145 -8.55 0.92 -21.70
C ARG A 145 -8.61 2.40 -21.39
N VAL A 146 -7.57 3.11 -21.78
CA VAL A 146 -7.63 4.56 -21.93
C VAL A 146 -7.90 4.79 -23.41
N GLU A 147 -9.14 5.09 -23.77
CA GLU A 147 -9.58 5.20 -25.17
C GLU A 147 -8.86 6.33 -25.91
N ASN A 148 -8.57 7.44 -25.21
CA ASN A 148 -7.80 8.56 -25.73
C ASN A 148 -6.65 8.92 -24.78
N PRO A 149 -5.42 8.43 -25.04
CA PRO A 149 -4.25 8.73 -24.22
C PRO A 149 -3.95 10.23 -24.14
N GLU A 150 -4.15 10.99 -25.21
CA GLU A 150 -3.80 12.41 -25.27
C GLU A 150 -4.72 13.26 -24.39
N GLU A 151 -6.04 13.00 -24.45
CA GLU A 151 -7.02 13.67 -23.59
C GLU A 151 -6.80 13.34 -22.11
N TRP A 152 -6.48 12.08 -21.81
CA TRP A 152 -6.18 11.65 -20.45
C TRP A 152 -4.95 12.36 -19.88
N MET A 153 -3.89 12.50 -20.69
CA MET A 153 -2.67 13.22 -20.30
C MET A 153 -2.93 14.72 -20.13
N ALA A 154 -3.72 15.34 -21.02
CA ALA A 154 -4.06 16.75 -20.92
C ALA A 154 -4.91 17.07 -19.67
N GLN A 155 -5.88 16.21 -19.33
CA GLN A 155 -6.67 16.35 -18.10
C GLN A 155 -5.79 16.20 -16.86
N ARG A 156 -4.86 15.25 -16.88
CA ARG A 156 -3.92 15.00 -15.78
C ARG A 156 -2.95 16.16 -15.60
N GLU A 157 -2.39 16.70 -16.69
CA GLU A 157 -1.55 17.90 -16.64
C GLU A 157 -2.31 19.10 -16.08
N ALA A 158 -3.56 19.30 -16.50
CA ALA A 158 -4.42 20.35 -15.96
C ALA A 158 -4.69 20.18 -14.46
N ALA A 159 -4.96 18.95 -14.01
CA ALA A 159 -5.18 18.65 -12.59
C ALA A 159 -3.91 18.87 -11.75
N ILE A 160 -2.76 18.41 -12.26
CA ILE A 160 -1.45 18.62 -11.65
C ILE A 160 -1.19 20.14 -11.55
N LYS A 161 -1.35 20.89 -12.63
CA LYS A 161 -1.15 22.34 -12.65
C LYS A 161 -2.08 23.08 -11.69
N ALA A 162 -3.33 22.64 -11.55
CA ALA A 162 -4.29 23.21 -10.62
C ALA A 162 -3.87 23.02 -9.15
N VAL A 163 -3.24 21.90 -8.81
CA VAL A 163 -2.77 21.60 -7.45
C VAL A 163 -1.45 22.32 -7.14
N ILE A 164 -0.52 22.40 -8.09
CA ILE A 164 0.82 22.97 -7.83
C ILE A 164 0.77 24.51 -7.71
N GLY A 165 -0.27 25.15 -8.24
CA GLY A 165 -0.41 26.60 -8.27
C GLY A 165 0.58 27.22 -9.25
N GLU A 166 0.08 27.78 -10.35
CA GLU A 166 0.86 28.22 -11.52
C GLU A 166 2.04 29.17 -11.24
N ASN A 167 2.07 29.83 -10.07
CA ASN A 167 3.10 30.80 -9.68
C ASN A 167 3.45 30.75 -8.18
N ALA A 168 3.30 29.60 -7.52
CA ALA A 168 3.69 29.49 -6.11
C ALA A 168 5.21 29.58 -5.98
N GLN A 169 5.72 30.76 -5.62
CA GLN A 169 7.13 30.97 -5.35
C GLN A 169 7.49 30.22 -4.05
N VAL A 170 8.04 29.01 -4.20
CA VAL A 170 8.47 28.18 -3.06
C VAL A 170 9.73 28.82 -2.46
N VAL A 171 9.55 29.69 -1.47
CA VAL A 171 10.65 30.26 -0.69
C VAL A 171 11.03 29.24 0.37
N ILE A 172 12.05 28.43 0.08
CA ILE A 172 12.64 27.50 1.05
C ILE A 172 13.47 28.32 2.04
N LYS A 173 12.86 28.73 3.15
CA LYS A 173 13.60 29.24 4.31
C LYS A 173 14.17 28.04 5.07
N ARG A 174 15.49 27.90 5.06
CA ARG A 174 16.18 27.01 6.00
C ARG A 174 16.32 27.80 7.30
N ASP A 175 15.40 27.60 8.23
CA ASP A 175 15.62 28.05 9.59
C ASP A 175 16.66 27.11 10.25
N ASP A 176 17.63 27.68 10.95
CA ASP A 176 18.72 26.97 11.65
C ASP A 176 18.22 26.24 12.92
N GLU A 177 16.91 26.34 13.20
CA GLU A 177 16.25 25.53 14.20
C GLU A 177 16.02 24.12 13.66
N THR A 178 16.88 23.20 14.09
CA THR A 178 16.66 21.76 13.97
C THR A 178 15.25 21.44 14.44
N LEU A 179 14.38 20.99 13.53
CA LEU A 179 13.03 20.58 13.82
C LEU A 179 13.09 19.43 14.84
N LYS A 180 12.83 19.72 16.12
CA LYS A 180 12.80 18.71 17.18
C LYS A 180 11.54 17.88 17.02
N LEU A 181 11.61 16.90 16.11
CA LEU A 181 10.59 15.88 15.98
C LEU A 181 10.59 15.04 17.26
N PRO A 182 9.45 14.89 17.96
CA PRO A 182 9.38 14.08 19.16
C PRO A 182 9.76 12.63 18.81
N GLY A 183 10.84 12.12 19.41
CA GLY A 183 11.30 10.74 19.24
C GLY A 183 12.56 10.57 18.40
N ILE A 184 13.20 11.64 17.94
CA ILE A 184 14.54 11.57 17.34
C ILE A 184 15.49 12.31 18.28
N PHE A 185 16.30 11.55 19.01
CA PHE A 185 17.44 12.06 19.78
C PHE A 185 18.70 12.05 18.90
#